data_AF-A0A957ZPG0-F1
#
_entry.id   AF-A0A957ZPG0-F1
#
_cell.length_a   1.000
_cell.length_b   1.000
_cell.length_c   1.000
_cell.angle_alpha   90.00
_cell.angle_beta   90.00
_cell.angle_gamma   90.00
#
_symmetry.space_group_name_H-M   'P 1'
#
loop_
_entity.id
_entity.type
_entity.pdbx_description
1 polymer ?
#
loop_
_entity_poly.entity_id
_entity_poly.type
_entity_poly.pdbx_seq_one_letter_code
_entity_poly.pdbx_strand_id
1 'polypeptide(L)' 'KLFPVDSLLSEAKAYALKLAGGPTLALGHIKRCVHEGMQLSLAEGLALERELVAELFASEDAQEGLSAFVEKRTAEFKGD' A
#
# COMPACT_ATOMS: atom_id res chain seq x y z
N LYS A 1 -0.76 -17.86 -3.43
CA LYS A 1 -2.01 -18.62 -3.17
C LYS A 1 -2.25 -19.53 -4.37
N LEU A 2 -2.80 -20.73 -4.17
CA LEU A 2 -3.14 -21.67 -5.24
C LEU A 2 -4.66 -21.75 -5.35
N PHE A 3 -5.18 -21.80 -6.58
CA PHE A 3 -6.61 -21.84 -6.87
C PHE A 3 -6.90 -22.83 -8.01
N PRO A 4 -8.07 -23.49 -8.00
CA PRO A 4 -8.60 -24.16 -9.18
C PRO A 4 -8.68 -23.22 -10.40
N VAL A 5 -8.57 -23.78 -11.61
CA VAL A 5 -8.59 -22.99 -12.86
C VAL A 5 -9.85 -22.13 -12.96
N ASP A 6 -11.01 -22.69 -12.61
CA ASP A 6 -12.31 -22.02 -12.74
C ASP A 6 -12.49 -20.83 -11.79
N SER A 7 -11.77 -20.79 -10.67
CA SER A 7 -11.83 -19.67 -9.71
C SER A 7 -10.63 -18.72 -9.78
N LEU A 8 -9.57 -19.08 -10.52
CA LEU A 8 -8.33 -18.30 -10.59
C LEU A 8 -8.60 -16.84 -10.98
N LEU A 9 -9.40 -16.62 -12.02
CA LEU A 9 -9.63 -15.27 -12.54
C LEU A 9 -10.47 -14.42 -11.58
N SER A 10 -11.51 -15.01 -10.96
CA SER A 10 -12.34 -14.27 -9.99
C SER A 10 -11.53 -13.89 -8.75
N GLU A 11 -10.69 -14.79 -8.25
CA GLU A 11 -9.82 -14.53 -7.10
C GLU A 11 -8.75 -13.47 -7.40
N ALA A 12 -8.12 -13.55 -8.59
CA ALA A 12 -7.16 -12.54 -9.03
C ALA A 12 -7.80 -11.15 -9.16
N LYS A 13 -9.00 -11.05 -9.74
CA LYS A 13 -9.75 -9.80 -9.86
C LYS A 13 -10.18 -9.27 -8.50
N ALA A 14 -10.68 -10.11 -7.61
CA ALA A 14 -11.05 -9.71 -6.25
C ALA A 14 -9.84 -9.14 -5.49
N TYR A 15 -8.67 -9.76 -5.64
CA TYR A 15 -7.44 -9.25 -5.06
C TYR A 15 -7.02 -7.90 -5.66
N ALA A 16 -7.08 -7.76 -6.99
CA ALA A 16 -6.77 -6.50 -7.66
C ALA A 16 -7.71 -5.37 -7.24
N LEU A 17 -9.03 -5.64 -7.14
CA LEU A 17 -10.01 -4.66 -6.68
C LEU A 17 -9.77 -4.23 -5.23
N LYS A 18 -9.37 -5.17 -4.36
CA LYS A 18 -8.98 -4.84 -2.98
C LYS A 18 -7.80 -3.87 -2.94
N LEU A 19 -6.79 -4.06 -3.79
CA LEU A 19 -5.64 -3.15 -3.87
C LEU A 19 -6.04 -1.80 -4.47
N ALA A 20 -6.89 -1.81 -5.50
CA ALA A 20 -7.35 -0.60 -6.19
C ALA A 20 -8.24 0.30 -5.32
N GLY A 21 -8.98 -0.27 -4.35
CA GLY A 21 -9.73 0.49 -3.35
C GLY A 21 -8.94 0.83 -2.08
N GLY A 22 -7.63 0.56 -2.06
CA GLY A 22 -6.74 0.91 -0.95
C GLY A 22 -5.97 2.22 -1.20
N PRO A 23 -5.05 2.60 -0.30
CA PRO A 23 -4.23 3.79 -0.49
C PRO A 23 -3.15 3.55 -1.54
N THR A 24 -3.48 3.79 -2.82
CA THR A 24 -2.65 3.31 -3.94
C THR A 24 -1.27 3.95 -4.00
N LEU A 25 -1.11 5.20 -3.53
CA LEU A 25 0.21 5.83 -3.38
C LEU A 25 1.09 5.07 -2.38
N ALA A 26 0.55 4.75 -1.21
CA ALA A 26 1.25 3.98 -0.19
C ALA A 26 1.64 2.58 -0.71
N LEU A 27 0.72 1.90 -1.40
CA LEU A 27 1.00 0.59 -2.03
C LEU A 27 2.14 0.69 -3.06
N GLY A 28 2.18 1.75 -3.86
CA GLY A 28 3.26 2.04 -4.80
C GLY A 28 4.61 2.24 -4.10
N HIS A 29 4.64 3.06 -3.04
CA HIS A 29 5.83 3.34 -2.25
C HIS A 29 6.34 2.09 -1.53
N ILE A 30 5.45 1.27 -0.96
CA ILE A 30 5.82 -0.02 -0.35
C ILE A 30 6.49 -0.93 -1.39
N LYS A 31 5.91 -1.05 -2.59
CA LYS A 31 6.50 -1.85 -3.67
C LYS A 31 7.87 -1.34 -4.06
N ARG A 32 8.03 -0.01 -4.19
CA ARG A 32 9.31 0.63 -4.50
C ARG A 32 10.37 0.36 -3.42
N CYS A 33 10.00 0.61 -2.16
CA CYS A 33 10.87 0.39 -1.00
C CYS A 33 11.38 -1.05 -0.94
N VAL A 34 10.51 -2.04 -1.15
CA VAL A 34 10.92 -3.45 -1.15
C VAL A 34 11.82 -3.75 -2.35
N HIS A 35 11.47 -3.29 -3.56
CA HIS A 35 12.22 -3.62 -4.76
C HIS A 35 13.62 -3.01 -4.78
N GLU A 36 13.74 -1.72 -4.43
CA GLU A 36 15.02 -1.02 -4.35
C GLU A 36 15.81 -1.46 -3.11
N GLY A 37 15.14 -1.57 -1.96
CA GLY A 37 15.76 -1.93 -0.68
C GLY A 37 16.42 -3.32 -0.67
N MET A 38 15.95 -4.26 -1.49
CA MET A 38 16.59 -5.57 -1.64
C MET A 38 18.03 -5.51 -2.18
N GLN A 39 18.44 -4.40 -2.81
CA GLN A 39 19.80 -4.21 -3.34
C GLN A 39 20.66 -3.32 -2.44
N LEU A 40 20.12 -2.84 -1.33
CA LEU A 40 20.76 -1.89 -0.43
C LEU A 40 21.25 -2.60 0.84
N SER A 41 22.20 -1.98 1.53
CA SER A 41 22.46 -2.34 2.92
C SER A 41 21.24 -2.03 3.79
N LEU A 42 21.15 -2.64 4.97
CA LEU A 42 20.06 -2.36 5.91
C LEU A 42 19.94 -0.87 6.24
N ALA A 43 21.07 -0.18 6.44
CA ALA A 43 21.08 1.23 6.79
C ALA A 43 20.52 2.12 5.65
N GLU A 44 20.89 1.81 4.42
CA GLU A 44 20.39 2.51 3.22
C GLU A 44 18.91 2.20 2.97
N GLY A 45 18.49 0.95 3.14
CA GLY A 45 17.09 0.56 3.04
C GLY A 45 16.19 1.27 4.05
N LEU A 46 16.65 1.41 5.31
CA LEU A 46 15.94 2.19 6.34
C LEU A 46 15.91 3.69 6.01
N ALA A 47 16.95 4.22 5.39
CA ALA A 47 16.96 5.62 4.94
C ALA A 47 15.93 5.84 3.82
N LEU A 48 15.89 4.94 2.82
CA LEU A 48 14.89 4.95 1.75
C LEU A 48 13.47 4.84 2.30
N GLU A 49 13.22 3.89 3.21
CA GLU A 49 11.90 3.72 3.85
C GLU A 49 11.44 5.00 4.53
N ARG A 50 12.33 5.64 5.30
CA ARG A 50 12.04 6.91 5.99
C ARG A 50 11.65 8.02 5.01
N GLU A 51 12.35 8.15 3.89
CA GLU A 51 12.04 9.17 2.87
C GLU A 51 10.67 8.91 2.23
N LEU A 52 10.42 7.68 1.76
CA LEU A 52 9.16 7.31 1.13
C LEU A 52 7.96 7.44 2.07
N VAL A 53 8.13 7.10 3.35
CA VAL A 53 7.08 7.25 4.36
C VAL A 53 6.82 8.71 4.67
N ALA A 54 7.86 9.56 4.75
CA ALA A 54 7.70 10.99 4.99
C ALA A 54 6.88 11.67 3.89
N GLU A 55 7.08 11.27 2.62
CA GLU A 55 6.26 11.74 1.50
C GLU A 55 4.79 11.35 1.65
N LEU A 56 4.51 10.11 2.06
CA LEU A 56 3.13 9.61 2.22
C LEU A 56 2.38 10.32 3.35
N PHE A 57 3.06 10.79 4.39
CA PHE A 57 2.38 11.53 5.48
C PHE A 57 1.73 12.84 5.02
N ALA A 58 2.09 13.35 3.83
CA ALA A 58 1.45 14.51 3.23
C ALA A 58 0.19 14.17 2.39
N SER A 59 -0.08 12.89 2.13
CA SER A 59 -1.23 12.44 1.32
C SER A 59 -2.58 12.61 2.04
N GLU A 60 -3.65 12.76 1.26
CA GLU A 60 -5.03 12.78 1.80
C GLU A 60 -5.36 11.41 2.40
N ASP A 61 -4.93 10.33 1.76
CA ASP A 61 -5.13 8.95 2.23
C ASP A 61 -4.49 8.69 3.61
N ALA A 62 -3.36 9.32 3.93
CA ALA A 62 -2.75 9.22 5.26
C ALA A 62 -3.61 9.89 6.34
N GLN A 63 -4.17 11.08 6.03
CA GLN A 63 -5.06 11.79 6.94
C GLN A 63 -6.37 11.03 7.14
N GLU A 64 -6.96 10.52 6.05
CA GLU A 64 -8.17 9.71 6.06
C GLU A 64 -7.98 8.43 6.87
N GLY A 65 -6.88 7.70 6.65
CA GLY A 65 -6.59 6.48 7.39
C GLY A 65 -6.49 6.71 8.91
N LEU A 66 -5.87 7.81 9.32
CA LEU A 66 -5.78 8.19 10.73
C LEU A 66 -7.14 8.64 11.30
N SER A 67 -7.88 9.48 10.59
CA SER A 67 -9.24 9.92 10.99
C SER A 67 -10.19 8.73 11.12
N ALA A 68 -10.28 7.89 10.10
CA ALA A 68 -11.15 6.71 10.08
C ALA A 68 -10.83 5.75 11.23
N PHE A 69 -9.54 5.57 11.56
CA PHE A 69 -9.13 4.75 12.70
C PHE A 69 -9.60 5.33 14.03
N VAL A 70 -9.40 6.63 14.26
CA VAL A 70 -9.85 7.32 15.48
C VAL A 70 -11.38 7.28 15.61
N GLU A 71 -12.08 7.48 14.50
CA GLU A 71 -13.55 7.51 14.41
C GLU A 71 -14.17 6.10 14.36
N LYS A 72 -13.36 5.04 14.27
CA LYS A 72 -13.79 3.63 14.17
C LYS A 72 -14.72 3.35 13.00
N ARG A 73 -14.49 4.00 11.86
CA ARG A 73 -15.21 3.78 10.60
C ARG A 73 -14.30 3.13 9.56
N THR A 74 -14.89 2.65 8.47
CA THR A 74 -14.13 2.21 7.30
C THR A 74 -13.52 3.44 6.62
N ALA A 75 -12.24 3.35 6.27
CA ALA A 75 -11.54 4.40 5.53
C ALA A 75 -11.92 4.36 4.04
N GLU A 76 -12.05 5.53 3.42
CA GLU A 76 -12.32 5.70 1.99
C GLU A 76 -11.10 6.30 1.29
N PHE A 77 -10.28 5.42 0.70
CA PHE A 77 -9.06 5.85 0.00
C PHE A 77 -9.34 6.27 -1.44
N LYS A 78 -8.64 7.31 -1.89
CA LYS A 78 -8.74 7.87 -3.25
C LYS A 78 -7.44 7.73 -4.05
N GLY A 79 -6.32 7.48 -3.39
CA GLY A 79 -5.02 7.35 -4.03
C GLY A 79 -4.31 8.69 -4.24
N ASP A 80 -4.57 9.70 -3.41
CA ASP A 80 -3.96 11.03 -3.40
C ASP A 80 -3.45 11.46 -2.01
#